data_AF-A0A015JT77-F1
#
_entry.id   AF-A0A015JT77-F1
#
_cell.length_a   1.000
_cell.length_b   1.000
_cell.length_c   1.000
_cell.angle_alpha   90.00
_cell.angle_beta   90.00
_cell.angle_gamma   90.00
#
_symmetry.space_group_name_H-M   'P 1'
#
loop_
_entity.id
_entity.type
_entity.pdbx_description
1 polymer ?
#
loop_
_entity_poly.entity_id
_entity_poly.type
_entity_poly.pdbx_seq_one_letter_code
_entity_poly.pdbx_strand_id
1 'polypeptide(L)' 'MIAQSMHDELLKYVEAGELEEEDIPKANTIQNWINTYARVFKERATEHD' A
#
# COMPACT_ATOMS: atom_id res chain seq x y z
N MET A 1 4.60 -10.31 -0.16
CA MET A 1 3.28 -10.79 0.27
C MET A 1 2.38 -9.65 0.72
N ILE A 2 2.81 -8.76 1.63
CA ILE A 2 1.97 -7.66 2.15
C ILE A 2 1.29 -6.83 1.05
N ALA A 3 2.03 -6.38 0.04
CA ALA A 3 1.46 -5.57 -1.04
C ALA A 3 0.46 -6.32 -1.93
N GLN A 4 0.68 -7.62 -2.16
CA GLN A 4 -0.26 -8.46 -2.92
C GLN A 4 -1.53 -8.68 -2.11
N SER A 5 -1.42 -9.02 -0.82
CA SER A 5 -2.59 -9.20 0.04
C SER A 5 -3.42 -7.92 0.17
N MET A 6 -2.78 -6.75 0.21
CA MET A 6 -3.47 -5.46 0.21
C MET A 6 -4.16 -5.16 -1.13
N HIS A 7 -3.51 -5.49 -2.25
CA HIS A 7 -4.13 -5.41 -3.57
C HIS A 7 -5.37 -6.31 -3.67
N ASP A 8 -5.26 -7.56 -3.21
CA ASP A 8 -6.36 -8.52 -3.25
C ASP A 8 -7.52 -8.09 -2.35
N GLU A 9 -7.23 -7.44 -1.22
CA GLU A 9 -8.26 -6.87 -0.35
C GLU A 9 -9.00 -5.71 -1.04
N LEU A 10 -8.27 -4.82 -1.73
CA LEU A 10 -8.86 -3.71 -2.50
C LEU A 10 -9.79 -4.22 -3.62
N LEU A 11 -9.44 -5.33 -4.27
CA LEU A 11 -10.29 -5.93 -5.29
C LEU A 11 -11.65 -6.41 -4.74
N LYS A 12 -11.74 -6.82 -3.46
CA LYS A 12 -13.03 -7.19 -2.86
C LYS A 12 -13.99 -5.99 -2.77
N TYR A 13 -13.46 -4.78 -2.59
CA TYR A 13 -14.26 -3.56 -2.59
C TYR A 13 -14.70 -3.17 -4.00
N VAL A 14 -13.90 -3.49 -5.03
CA VAL A 14 -14.33 -3.40 -6.44
C VAL A 14 -15.46 -4.38 -6.72
N GLU A 15 -15.34 -5.62 -6.27
CA GLU A 15 -16.41 -6.64 -6.39
C GLU A 15 -17.70 -6.21 -5.67
N ALA A 16 -17.59 -5.48 -4.57
CA ALA A 16 -18.72 -4.90 -3.83
C ALA A 16 -19.30 -3.63 -4.49
N GLY A 17 -18.66 -3.09 -5.54
CA GLY A 17 -19.04 -1.85 -6.20
C GLY A 17 -18.78 -0.60 -5.35
N GLU A 18 -17.91 -0.70 -4.34
CA GLU A 18 -17.54 0.41 -3.46
C GLU A 18 -16.36 1.22 -4.03
N LEU A 19 -15.55 0.60 -4.90
CA LEU A 19 -14.42 1.22 -5.58
C LEU A 19 -14.46 0.91 -7.08
N GLU A 20 -13.91 1.82 -7.89
CA GLU A 20 -13.66 1.56 -9.31
C GLU A 20 -12.34 0.80 -9.47
N GLU A 21 -12.29 -0.18 -10.39
CA GLU A 21 -11.07 -0.97 -10.64
C GLU A 21 -9.90 -0.07 -11.09
N GLU A 22 -10.22 0.99 -11.81
CA GLU A 22 -9.27 1.99 -12.34
C GLU A 22 -8.54 2.75 -11.23
N ASP A 23 -9.16 2.85 -10.05
CA ASP A 23 -8.59 3.50 -8.88
C ASP A 23 -7.66 2.57 -8.09
N ILE A 24 -7.64 1.26 -8.39
CA ILE A 24 -6.81 0.30 -7.68
C ILE A 24 -5.37 0.34 -8.21
N PRO A 25 -4.40 0.75 -7.37
CA PRO A 25 -3.01 0.77 -7.78
C PRO A 25 -2.46 -0.65 -7.86
N LYS A 26 -1.60 -0.90 -8.85
CA LYS A 26 -0.86 -2.16 -8.97
C LYS A 26 -0.09 -2.50 -7.70
N ALA A 27 0.07 -3.81 -7.43
CA ALA A 27 0.78 -4.29 -6.25
C ALA A 27 2.22 -3.73 -6.08
N ASN A 28 2.93 -3.43 -7.19
CA ASN A 28 4.24 -2.80 -7.13
C ASN A 28 4.19 -1.34 -6.62
N THR A 29 3.16 -0.58 -7.00
CA THR A 29 2.92 0.78 -6.50
C THR A 29 2.62 0.75 -5.01
N ILE A 30 1.78 -0.18 -4.57
CA ILE A 30 1.49 -0.41 -3.15
C ILE A 30 2.78 -0.73 -2.38
N GLN A 31 3.61 -1.63 -2.91
CA GLN A 31 4.89 -1.98 -2.28
C GLN A 31 5.83 -0.78 -2.17
N ASN A 32 5.85 0.10 -3.18
CA ASN A 32 6.65 1.32 -3.16
C ASN A 32 6.18 2.30 -2.08
N TRP A 33 4.87 2.46 -1.88
CA TRP A 33 4.34 3.29 -0.80
C TRP A 33 4.69 2.75 0.58
N ILE A 34 4.55 1.43 0.78
CA ILE A 34 4.94 0.76 2.03
C ILE A 34 6.43 0.99 2.31
N ASN A 35 7.29 0.78 1.31
CA ASN A 35 8.73 0.97 1.45
C ASN A 35 9.08 2.43 1.78
N THR A 36 8.42 3.38 1.10
CA THR A 36 8.63 4.81 1.33
C THR A 36 8.25 5.19 2.75
N TYR A 37 7.08 4.76 3.21
CA TYR A 37 6.63 5.02 4.58
C TYR A 37 7.54 4.37 5.62
N ALA A 38 7.91 3.10 5.42
CA ALA A 38 8.82 2.39 6.32
C ALA A 38 10.21 3.05 6.40
N ARG A 39 10.69 3.62 5.29
CA ARG A 39 11.95 4.39 5.26
C ARG A 39 11.82 5.67 6.09
N VAL A 40 10.79 6.48 5.82
CA VAL A 40 10.55 7.74 6.55
C VAL A 40 10.38 7.48 8.05
N PHE A 41 9.68 6.40 8.42
CA PHE A 41 9.53 6.01 9.81
C PHE A 41 10.87 5.69 10.49
N LYS A 42 11.74 4.94 9.81
CA LYS A 42 13.09 4.63 10.31
C LYS A 42 13.97 5.86 10.42
N GLU A 43 13.97 6.72 9.39
CA GLU A 43 14.76 7.96 9.37
C GLU A 43 14.41 8.85 10.58
N ARG A 44 13.11 9.07 10.84
CA ARG A 44 12.62 9.83 12.00
C ARG A 44 12.96 9.20 13.35
N ALA A 45 13.07 7.88 13.41
CA ALA A 45 13.45 7.19 14.65
C ALA A 45 14.93 7.40 14.99
N THR A 46 15.79 7.51 13.98
CA THR A 46 17.23 7.79 14.14
C THR A 46 17.60 9.28 14.21
N GLU A 47 16.71 10.19 13.79
CA GLU A 47 16.92 11.65 13.95
C GLU A 47 16.76 12.14 15.39
N HIS A 48 16.30 11.28 16.31
CA HIS A 48 16.07 11.57 17.72
C HIS A 48 17.11 10.98 18.69
N ASP A 49 18.21 10.39 18.19
CA ASP A 49 19.33 9.84 18.99
C ASP A 49 20.55 10.78 19.04
#